data_AF-A0A4S4KFV9-F1
#
_entry.id   AF-A0A4S4KFV9-F1
#
_cell.length_a   1.000
_cell.length_b   1.000
_cell.length_c   1.000
_cell.angle_alpha   90.00
_cell.angle_beta   90.00
_cell.angle_gamma   90.00
#
_symmetry.space_group_name_H-M   'P 1'
#
loop_
_entity.id
_entity.type
_entity.pdbx_description
1 polymer ?
#
loop_
_entity_poly.entity_id
_entity_poly.type
_entity_poly.pdbx_seq_one_letter_code
_entity_poly.pdbx_strand_id
1 'polypeptide(L)' 'MPGLVSDATRIWVIDVHWAMNAQCGVWDPKGKGVDIWECIRPHNSTPDTQPPNSQYWRYVTRR' A
#
# COMPACT_ATOMS: atom_id res chain seq x y z
N MET A 1 17.41 3.88 -5.34
CA MET A 1 17.71 3.04 -4.16
C MET A 1 16.65 1.96 -4.10
N PRO A 2 17.00 0.67 -3.89
CA PRO A 2 16.01 -0.40 -3.82
C PRO A 2 15.08 -0.11 -2.65
N GLY A 3 13.77 -0.12 -2.89
CA GLY A 3 12.75 0.35 -1.95
C GLY A 3 12.83 -0.41 -0.63
N LEU A 4 13.39 0.25 0.39
CA LEU A 4 13.43 -0.25 1.74
C LEU A 4 11.98 -0.32 2.22
N VAL A 5 11.45 -1.54 2.39
CA VAL A 5 10.15 -1.69 3.03
C VAL A 5 10.34 -1.34 4.49
N SER A 6 9.91 -0.14 4.89
CA SER A 6 10.13 0.38 6.23
C SER A 6 9.56 -0.58 7.27
N ASP A 7 10.25 -0.76 8.39
CA ASP A 7 9.83 -1.66 9.48
C ASP A 7 8.40 -1.32 9.96
N ALA A 8 8.04 -0.03 9.92
CA ALA A 8 6.72 0.52 10.18
C ALA A 8 5.87 0.73 8.91
N THR A 9 5.74 -0.28 8.05
CA THR A 9 4.81 -0.16 6.90
C THR A 9 3.38 -0.05 7.42
N ARG A 10 2.79 1.13 7.29
CA ARG A 10 1.46 1.44 7.82
C ARG A 10 0.40 0.61 7.10
N ILE A 11 -0.59 0.08 7.82
CA ILE A 11 -1.74 -0.60 7.20
C ILE A 11 -2.52 0.42 6.37
N TRP A 12 -3.05 0.01 5.21
CA TRP A 12 -3.91 0.88 4.41
C TRP A 12 -5.12 1.36 5.23
N VAL A 13 -5.35 2.67 5.23
CA VAL A 13 -6.42 3.32 5.99
C VAL A 13 -7.06 4.43 5.15
N ILE A 14 -8.37 4.61 5.31
CA ILE A 14 -9.15 5.67 4.66
C ILE A 14 -8.81 7.06 5.24
N ASP A 15 -9.07 8.11 4.47
CA ASP A 15 -8.87 9.52 4.86
C ASP A 15 -7.42 9.92 5.19
N VAL A 16 -6.46 9.09 4.76
CA VAL A 16 -5.03 9.40 4.85
C VAL A 16 -4.50 9.82 3.49
N HIS A 17 -3.68 10.87 3.47
CA HIS A 17 -2.93 11.26 2.28
C HIS A 17 -1.71 10.36 2.10
N TRP A 18 -1.63 9.66 0.96
CA TRP A 18 -0.45 8.88 0.59
C TRP A 18 0.40 9.67 -0.40
N ALA A 19 1.64 9.96 -0.02
CA ALA A 19 2.63 10.55 -0.91
C ALA A 19 3.10 9.53 -1.98
N MET A 20 3.72 10.03 -3.04
CA MET A 20 4.34 9.17 -4.05
C MET A 20 5.45 8.32 -3.43
N ASN A 21 5.51 7.04 -3.79
CA ASN A 21 6.37 6.00 -3.21
C ASN A 21 6.10 5.68 -1.73
N ALA A 22 5.01 6.19 -1.14
CA ALA A 22 4.60 5.77 0.20
C ALA A 22 4.09 4.32 0.16
N GLN A 23 4.38 3.53 1.19
CA GLN A 23 4.03 2.12 1.22
C GLN A 23 2.95 1.82 2.24
N CYS A 24 1.99 0.96 1.87
CA CYS A 24 0.95 0.47 2.75
C CYS A 24 0.87 -1.05 2.76
N GLY A 25 0.50 -1.62 3.91
CA GLY A 25 0.20 -3.05 4.05
C GLY A 25 -1.30 -3.33 3.97
N VAL A 26 -1.69 -4.37 3.24
CA VAL A 26 -3.05 -4.91 3.22
C VAL A 26 -2.99 -6.37 3.64
N TRP A 27 -3.84 -6.76 4.58
CA TRP A 27 -3.96 -8.15 4.99
C TRP A 27 -4.65 -8.96 3.91
N ASP A 28 -3.98 -10.00 3.41
CA ASP A 28 -4.59 -10.94 2.48
C ASP A 28 -5.31 -12.07 3.28
N PRO A 29 -6.65 -12.16 3.20
CA PRO A 29 -7.41 -13.15 3.96
C PRO A 29 -7.20 -14.58 3.45
N LYS A 30 -6.66 -14.77 2.24
CA LYS A 30 -6.43 -16.10 1.64
C LYS A 30 -5.07 -16.68 2.01
N GLY A 31 -4.08 -15.82 2.25
CA GLY A 31 -2.68 -16.20 2.33
C GLY A 31 -2.10 -16.30 3.74
N LYS A 32 -2.70 -15.69 4.77
CA LYS A 32 -2.01 -15.43 6.06
C LYS A 32 -0.72 -14.62 5.87
N GLY A 33 -0.81 -13.51 5.15
CA GLY A 33 0.31 -12.58 5.00
C GLY A 33 -0.17 -11.15 4.78
N VAL A 34 0.77 -10.22 4.84
CA VAL A 34 0.54 -8.80 4.56
C VAL A 34 1.14 -8.50 3.20
N ASP A 35 0.29 -8.16 2.24
CA ASP A 35 0.74 -7.66 0.94
C ASP A 35 1.12 -6.19 1.08
N ILE A 36 2.33 -5.87 0.64
CA ILE A 36 2.88 -4.53 0.66
C ILE A 36 2.66 -3.90 -0.71
N TRP A 37 2.03 -2.75 -0.71
CA TRP A 37 1.74 -1.94 -1.87
C TRP A 37 2.44 -0.60 -1.77
N GLU A 38 2.88 -0.07 -2.90
CA GLU A 38 3.52 1.23 -3.00
C GLU A 38 2.65 2.17 -3.83
N CYS A 39 2.43 3.37 -3.31
CA CYS A 39 1.66 4.41 -3.93
C CYS A 39 2.43 4.98 -5.14
N ILE A 40 1.93 4.75 -6.35
CA ILE A 40 2.53 5.27 -7.58
C ILE A 40 2.01 6.65 -7.94
N ARG A 41 0.90 7.09 -7.32
CA ARG A 41 0.27 8.38 -7.57
C ARG A 41 -0.21 9.00 -6.26
N PRO A 42 0.26 10.19 -5.87
CA PRO A 42 -0.15 10.82 -4.62
C PRO A 42 -1.65 11.11 -4.64
N HIS A 43 -2.36 10.68 -3.59
CA HIS A 43 -3.81 10.80 -3.48
C HIS A 43 -4.26 10.71 -2.02
N ASN A 44 -5.50 11.14 -1.76
CA ASN A 44 -6.17 10.87 -0.49
C ASN A 44 -6.87 9.52 -0.58
N SER A 45 -6.72 8.69 0.44
CA SER A 45 -7.34 7.36 0.51
C SER A 45 -8.85 7.49 0.59
N THR A 46 -9.55 6.97 -0.41
CA THR A 46 -11.00 6.79 -0.37
C THR A 46 -11.31 5.29 -0.44
N PRO A 47 -12.54 4.85 -0.16
CA PRO A 47 -12.90 3.42 -0.25
C PRO A 47 -12.57 2.81 -1.62
N ASP A 48 -12.66 3.62 -2.68
CA ASP A 48 -12.41 3.20 -4.07
C ASP A 48 -10.93 3.14 -4.45
N THR A 49 -10.04 3.71 -3.63
CA THR A 49 -8.59 3.71 -3.88
C THR A 49 -7.86 2.65 -3.08
N GLN A 50 -8.54 1.70 -2.45
CA GLN A 50 -7.89 0.60 -1.73
C GLN A 50 -7.13 -0.35 -2.70
N PRO A 51 -5.94 -0.86 -2.32
CA PRO A 51 -5.33 -1.99 -3.03
C PRO A 51 -6.28 -3.21 -3.06
N PRO A 52 -6.39 -3.95 -4.17
CA PRO A 52 -5.50 -3.97 -5.35
C PRO A 52 -5.97 -3.07 -6.50
N ASN A 53 -5.82 -1.75 -6.36
CA ASN A 53 -6.08 -0.77 -7.42
C ASN A 53 -4.78 -0.35 -8.12
N SER A 54 -4.54 -0.88 -9.32
CA SER A 54 -3.33 -0.62 -10.12
C SER A 54 -3.19 0.81 -10.64
N GLN A 55 -4.22 1.66 -10.51
CA GLN A 55 -4.13 3.08 -10.87
C GLN A 55 -3.35 3.89 -9.83
N TYR A 56 -3.38 3.45 -8.57
CA TYR A 56 -2.77 4.16 -7.44
C TYR A 56 -1.69 3.34 -6.73
N TRP A 57 -1.75 2.01 -6.84
CA TRP A 57 -0.90 1.10 -6.07
C TRP A 57 -0.14 0.13 -6.98
N ARG A 58 1.14 -0.08 -6.64
CA ARG A 58 2.01 -1.09 -7.23
C ARG A 58 2.33 -2.14 -6.18
N TYR A 59 2.15 -3.40 -6.53
CA TYR A 59 2.57 -4.50 -5.67
C TYR A 59 4.08 -4.50 -5.50
N VAL A 60 4.55 -4.58 -4.25
CA VAL A 60 5.98 -4.59 -3.94
C VAL A 60 6.42 -5.99 -3.56
N THR A 61 5.84 -6.53 -2.49
CA THR A 61 6.22 -7.81 -1.91
C THR A 61 5.15 -8.25 -0.91
N ARG A 62 5.33 -9.44 -0.34
CA ARG A 62 4.51 -9.99 0.73
C ARG A 62 5.36 -10.29 1.97
N ARG A 63 4.81 -10.01 3.14
CA ARG A 63 5.34 -10.40 4.46
C ARG A 63 4.50 -11.50 5.10
#